data_AF-A0A1Y4LF48-F1
#
_entry.id   AF-A0A1Y4LF48-F1
#
_cell.length_a   1.000
_cell.length_b   1.000
_cell.length_c   1.000
_cell.angle_alpha   90.00
_cell.angle_beta   90.00
_cell.angle_gamma   90.00
#
_symmetry.space_group_name_H-M   'P 1'
#
loop_
_entity.id
_entity.type
_entity.pdbx_description
1 polymer ?
#
loop_
_entity_poly.entity_id
_entity_poly.type
_entity_poly.pdbx_seq_one_letter_code
_entity_poly.pdbx_strand_id
1 'polypeptide(L)'
;MSMESILVTVSPDRLREMQDLPVTPVHMAYRMGKGPHLFRVSGSAAPRGGFMFLDCRSFDGLGPTPPFCQEVLRECMARGFTGVVCDFESGRIPPLEQVVQELGNQCFRRSWTLLVPEQYGHCSPHAQVCISSALSGGTLVQRLREAQERFGRDRVVLALQRVAEDFFLPSPTGSGTPLTQEELRERIQQRQPSIFFSHELCARYFTYMSRESGAHFVLYDDASTLAKKLQVARSLDIRTVLAAWPEIADAAEELGLRRTASNRVLR
;
A
#
# COMPACT_ATOMS: atom_id res chain seq x y z
N MET A 1 -10.96 -19.21 -11.92
CA MET A 1 -10.59 -18.41 -10.74
C MET A 1 -9.38 -17.58 -11.15
N SER A 2 -9.55 -16.29 -11.45
CA SER A 2 -8.44 -15.44 -11.88
C SER A 2 -7.51 -15.18 -10.69
N MET A 3 -6.21 -15.38 -10.87
CA MET A 3 -5.20 -15.15 -9.85
C MET A 3 -5.28 -13.72 -9.28
N GLU A 4 -5.11 -13.61 -7.97
CA GLU A 4 -4.89 -12.33 -7.30
C GLU A 4 -3.61 -11.68 -7.82
N SER A 5 -3.68 -10.38 -8.14
CA SER A 5 -2.51 -9.59 -8.48
C SER A 5 -1.96 -8.94 -7.22
N ILE A 6 -0.89 -9.51 -6.67
CA ILE A 6 -0.18 -8.94 -5.53
C ILE A 6 0.94 -8.06 -6.06
N LEU A 7 0.72 -6.75 -5.95
CA LEU A 7 1.66 -5.70 -6.30
C LEU A 7 2.46 -5.33 -5.05
N VAL A 8 3.78 -5.31 -5.16
CA VAL A 8 4.66 -5.05 -4.02
C VAL A 8 5.63 -3.92 -4.32
N THR A 9 5.57 -2.85 -3.53
CA THR A 9 6.52 -1.74 -3.62
C THR A 9 7.87 -2.15 -3.07
N VAL A 10 8.91 -1.88 -3.84
CA VAL A 10 10.27 -2.33 -3.54
C VAL A 10 11.29 -1.29 -3.96
N SER A 11 12.28 -1.09 -3.08
CA SER A 11 13.43 -0.24 -3.37
C SER A 11 14.41 -0.97 -4.30
N PRO A 12 15.16 -0.25 -5.16
CA PRO A 12 16.03 -0.88 -6.16
C PRO A 12 17.07 -1.87 -5.59
N ASP A 13 17.55 -1.63 -4.37
CA ASP A 13 18.51 -2.46 -3.65
C ASP A 13 17.95 -3.80 -3.17
N ARG A 14 16.62 -3.88 -2.96
CA ARG A 14 15.93 -5.06 -2.42
C ARG A 14 15.19 -5.89 -3.47
N LEU A 15 15.24 -5.49 -4.75
CA LEU A 15 14.52 -6.17 -5.83
C LEU A 15 14.85 -7.67 -5.96
N ARG A 16 16.07 -8.07 -5.60
CA ARG A 16 16.50 -9.48 -5.64
C ARG A 16 15.73 -10.37 -4.66
N GLU A 17 15.21 -9.82 -3.57
CA GLU A 17 14.47 -10.57 -2.55
C GLU A 17 13.11 -11.08 -3.05
N MET A 18 12.62 -10.55 -4.18
CA MET A 18 11.31 -10.85 -4.73
C MET A 18 11.32 -11.72 -6.00
N GLN A 19 12.50 -12.12 -6.50
CA GLN A 19 12.62 -12.78 -7.82
C GLN A 19 11.84 -14.09 -7.92
N ASP A 20 11.75 -14.85 -6.82
CA ASP A 20 11.09 -16.15 -6.78
C ASP A 20 9.66 -16.10 -6.23
N LEU A 21 9.15 -14.90 -5.93
CA LEU A 21 7.82 -14.72 -5.36
C LEU A 21 6.79 -14.49 -6.47
N PRO A 22 5.54 -14.99 -6.32
CA PRO A 22 4.46 -14.78 -7.26
C PRO A 22 3.85 -13.38 -7.10
N VAL A 23 4.68 -12.34 -7.18
CA VAL A 23 4.32 -10.94 -6.98
C VAL A 23 4.79 -10.11 -8.17
N THR A 24 4.11 -8.99 -8.40
CA THR A 24 4.53 -8.02 -9.42
C THR A 24 5.27 -6.87 -8.73
N PRO A 25 6.53 -6.58 -9.10
CA PRO A 25 7.27 -5.50 -8.46
C PRO A 25 6.74 -4.12 -8.90
N VAL A 26 6.64 -3.23 -7.93
CA VAL A 26 6.32 -1.81 -8.10
C VAL A 26 7.57 -1.02 -7.70
N HIS A 27 8.26 -0.44 -8.68
CA HIS A 27 9.62 0.06 -8.50
C HIS A 27 9.63 1.45 -7.87
N MET A 28 10.09 1.56 -6.62
CA MET A 28 10.27 2.81 -5.87
C MET A 28 11.52 3.57 -6.33
N ALA A 29 11.53 3.96 -7.61
CA ALA A 29 12.68 4.59 -8.25
C ALA A 29 12.34 5.94 -8.88
N TYR A 30 11.08 6.37 -8.90
CA TYR A 30 10.63 7.54 -9.65
C TYR A 30 9.89 8.54 -8.79
N ARG A 31 10.06 9.83 -9.12
CA ARG A 31 9.37 10.93 -8.47
C ARG A 31 9.05 12.07 -9.41
N MET A 32 8.00 12.78 -9.07
CA MET A 32 7.67 14.09 -9.62
C MET A 32 8.47 15.15 -8.87
N GLY A 33 9.36 15.84 -9.58
CA GLY A 33 10.11 16.98 -9.05
C GLY A 33 9.52 18.33 -9.42
N LYS A 34 10.23 19.40 -9.07
CA LYS A 34 9.88 20.78 -9.41
C LYS A 34 9.70 20.97 -10.92
N GLY A 35 8.74 21.82 -11.31
CA GLY A 35 8.48 22.09 -12.72
C GLY A 35 7.93 20.87 -13.48
N PRO A 36 6.89 20.23 -12.94
CA PRO A 36 6.63 18.77 -12.97
C PRO A 36 7.47 17.98 -13.97
N HIS A 37 8.65 17.53 -13.53
CA HIS A 37 9.51 16.62 -14.32
C HIS A 37 9.68 15.28 -13.63
N LEU A 38 9.83 14.23 -14.43
CA LEU A 38 10.09 12.87 -13.95
C LEU A 38 11.57 12.71 -13.63
N PHE A 39 11.86 12.46 -12.35
CA PHE A 39 13.20 12.11 -11.88
C PHE A 39 13.26 10.64 -11.51
N ARG A 40 14.43 10.04 -11.71
CA ARG A 40 14.75 8.67 -11.30
C ARG A 40 15.90 8.69 -10.30
N VAL A 41 15.84 7.82 -9.29
CA VAL A 41 16.94 7.65 -8.32
C VAL A 41 18.22 7.21 -9.07
N SER A 42 19.30 7.98 -8.89
CA SER A 42 20.61 7.73 -9.50
C SER A 42 21.30 6.50 -8.91
N GLY A 43 22.10 5.80 -9.71
CA GLY A 43 23.04 4.76 -9.23
C GLY A 43 22.57 3.30 -9.29
N SER A 44 21.31 3.03 -9.66
CA SER A 44 20.82 1.67 -9.92
C SER A 44 20.61 1.40 -11.42
N ALA A 45 20.83 0.15 -11.84
CA ALA A 45 20.41 -0.31 -13.17
C ALA A 45 18.92 -0.04 -13.32
N ALA A 46 18.50 0.43 -14.50
CA ALA A 46 17.11 0.82 -14.68
C ALA A 46 16.17 -0.39 -14.53
N PRO A 47 15.16 -0.31 -13.65
CA PRO A 47 14.20 -1.40 -13.48
C PRO A 47 13.46 -1.67 -14.78
N ARG A 48 13.05 -2.93 -14.98
CA ARG A 48 12.30 -3.39 -16.16
C ARG A 48 11.15 -4.29 -15.72
N GLY A 49 10.04 -4.22 -16.46
CA GLY A 49 8.83 -4.97 -16.14
C GLY A 49 8.14 -4.50 -14.86
N GLY A 50 6.91 -4.93 -14.61
CA GLY A 50 6.14 -4.54 -13.42
C GLY A 50 5.55 -3.14 -13.54
N PHE A 51 5.58 -2.37 -12.44
CA PHE A 51 4.92 -1.08 -12.30
C PHE A 51 5.91 0.02 -11.90
N MET A 52 5.63 1.26 -12.32
CA MET A 52 6.30 2.45 -11.81
C MET A 52 5.64 2.90 -10.50
N PHE A 53 6.41 3.05 -9.41
CA PHE A 53 5.96 3.84 -8.25
C PHE A 53 6.33 5.30 -8.47
N LEU A 54 5.39 6.22 -8.29
CA LEU A 54 5.57 7.64 -8.56
C LEU A 54 5.17 8.48 -7.33
N ASP A 55 6.17 8.94 -6.58
CA ASP A 55 5.97 9.87 -5.46
C ASP A 55 5.93 11.33 -5.92
N CYS A 56 5.29 12.21 -5.13
CA CYS A 56 5.26 13.66 -5.39
C CYS A 56 5.95 14.50 -4.30
N ARG A 57 6.85 13.91 -3.50
CA ARG A 57 7.44 14.58 -2.32
C ARG A 57 8.29 15.80 -2.68
N SER A 58 8.80 15.85 -3.90
CA SER A 58 9.64 16.95 -4.41
C SER A 58 8.88 17.91 -5.34
N PHE A 59 7.57 17.74 -5.50
CA PHE A 59 6.75 18.58 -6.36
C PHE A 59 6.36 19.88 -5.63
N ASP A 60 6.45 21.00 -6.34
CA ASP A 60 6.18 22.35 -5.81
C ASP A 60 4.74 22.82 -6.07
N GLY A 61 3.90 22.00 -6.71
CA GLY A 61 2.52 22.34 -7.02
C GLY A 61 2.34 23.25 -8.23
N LEU A 62 3.40 23.53 -9.00
CA LEU A 62 3.40 24.51 -10.07
C LEU A 62 3.83 23.91 -11.41
N GLY A 63 3.28 24.44 -12.50
CA GLY A 63 3.72 24.12 -13.87
C GLY A 63 2.80 23.16 -14.64
N PRO A 64 3.07 22.96 -15.94
CA PRO A 64 2.18 22.23 -16.84
C PRO A 64 2.28 20.71 -16.66
N THR A 65 1.14 20.05 -16.43
CA THR A 65 1.04 18.60 -16.18
C THR A 65 1.08 17.70 -17.44
N PRO A 66 0.68 18.14 -18.67
CA PRO A 66 0.71 17.24 -19.82
C PRO A 66 2.12 16.77 -20.25
N PRO A 67 3.17 17.63 -20.29
CA PRO A 67 4.53 17.19 -20.58
C PRO A 67 5.02 16.12 -19.60
N PHE A 68 4.74 16.29 -18.32
CA PHE A 68 5.05 15.31 -17.28
C PHE A 68 4.42 13.94 -17.54
N CYS A 69 3.13 13.93 -17.88
CA CYS A 69 2.43 12.68 -18.21
C CYS A 69 3.09 11.97 -19.40
N GLN A 70 3.57 12.71 -20.40
CA GLN A 70 4.31 12.14 -21.53
C GLN A 70 5.66 11.56 -21.11
N GLU A 71 6.38 12.20 -20.18
CA GLU A 71 7.62 11.67 -19.62
C GLU A 71 7.38 10.33 -18.91
N VAL A 72 6.36 10.26 -18.06
CA VAL A 72 5.93 9.03 -17.37
C VAL A 72 5.62 7.93 -18.36
N LEU A 73 4.80 8.21 -19.38
CA LEU A 73 4.43 7.22 -20.39
C LEU A 73 5.63 6.73 -21.21
N ARG A 74 6.53 7.65 -21.59
CA ARG A 74 7.75 7.32 -22.35
C ARG A 74 8.66 6.39 -21.55
N GLU A 75 8.87 6.71 -20.28
CA GLU A 75 9.67 5.86 -19.39
C GLU A 75 9.00 4.50 -19.17
N CYS A 76 7.67 4.45 -18.95
CA CYS A 76 6.93 3.19 -18.84
C CYS A 76 7.10 2.32 -20.09
N MET A 77 6.99 2.89 -21.30
CA MET A 77 7.25 2.16 -22.54
C MET A 77 8.70 1.66 -22.62
N ALA A 78 9.68 2.50 -22.31
CA ALA A 78 11.10 2.16 -22.40
C ALA A 78 11.52 1.05 -21.41
N ARG A 79 10.81 0.93 -20.27
CA ARG A 79 11.07 -0.09 -19.24
C ARG A 79 10.15 -1.29 -19.32
N GLY A 80 9.13 -1.26 -20.17
CA GLY A 80 8.11 -2.30 -20.24
C GLY A 80 7.24 -2.36 -18.98
N PHE A 81 6.97 -1.22 -18.35
CA PHE A 81 6.00 -1.16 -17.26
C PHE A 81 4.58 -1.31 -17.79
N THR A 82 3.75 -1.99 -17.01
CA THR A 82 2.33 -2.29 -17.33
C THR A 82 1.36 -1.50 -16.45
N GLY A 83 1.90 -0.58 -15.64
CA GLY A 83 1.10 0.31 -14.83
C GLY A 83 1.92 1.29 -14.00
N VAL A 84 1.21 2.19 -13.35
CA VAL A 84 1.75 3.26 -12.51
C VAL A 84 0.99 3.26 -11.17
N VAL A 85 1.71 3.42 -10.08
CA VAL A 85 1.17 3.60 -8.73
C VAL A 85 1.55 5.02 -8.28
N CYS A 86 0.56 5.87 -8.10
CA CYS A 86 0.75 7.22 -7.58
C CYS A 86 0.79 7.21 -6.05
N ASP A 87 1.85 7.76 -5.48
CA ASP A 87 2.00 7.99 -4.04
C ASP A 87 1.88 9.48 -3.73
N PHE A 88 0.66 9.99 -3.89
CA PHE A 88 0.35 11.40 -3.78
C PHE A 88 -0.20 11.71 -2.39
N GLU A 89 0.72 11.96 -1.45
CA GLU A 89 0.43 12.22 -0.03
C GLU A 89 0.16 13.72 0.26
N SER A 90 0.52 14.63 -0.67
CA SER A 90 0.48 16.09 -0.47
C SER A 90 -0.91 16.76 -0.43
N GLY A 91 -1.97 15.96 -0.20
CA GLY A 91 -3.36 16.40 -0.28
C GLY A 91 -3.82 16.69 -1.72
N ARG A 92 -5.14 16.88 -1.90
CA ARG A 92 -5.72 17.18 -3.22
C ARG A 92 -5.32 18.58 -3.70
N ILE A 93 -4.45 18.63 -4.71
CA ILE A 93 -4.11 19.85 -5.44
C ILE A 93 -4.43 19.69 -6.93
N PRO A 94 -4.90 20.76 -7.61
CA PRO A 94 -5.37 20.67 -9.00
C PRO A 94 -4.37 20.05 -9.98
N PRO A 95 -3.05 20.32 -9.92
CA PRO A 95 -2.10 19.70 -10.83
C PRO A 95 -2.06 18.17 -10.70
N LEU A 96 -2.12 17.63 -9.47
CA LEU A 96 -2.11 16.17 -9.26
C LEU A 96 -3.42 15.53 -9.73
N GLU A 97 -4.56 16.22 -9.59
CA GLU A 97 -5.84 15.77 -10.14
C GLU A 97 -5.78 15.67 -11.68
N GLN A 98 -5.19 16.67 -12.34
CA GLN A 98 -4.98 16.65 -13.80
C GLN A 98 -4.04 15.52 -14.23
N VAL A 99 -2.95 15.29 -13.48
CA VAL A 99 -2.03 14.17 -13.73
C VAL A 99 -2.78 12.84 -13.65
N VAL A 100 -3.58 12.62 -12.61
CA VAL A 100 -4.37 11.39 -12.46
C VAL A 100 -5.38 11.22 -13.59
N GLN A 101 -6.06 12.29 -13.99
CA GLN A 101 -7.03 12.25 -15.09
C GLN A 101 -6.35 11.86 -16.41
N GLU A 102 -5.25 12.54 -16.76
CA GLU A 102 -4.53 12.30 -18.03
C GLU A 102 -3.87 10.93 -18.04
N LEU A 103 -3.13 10.56 -16.98
CA LEU A 103 -2.53 9.23 -16.88
C LEU A 103 -3.58 8.13 -16.91
N GLY A 104 -4.74 8.32 -16.28
CA GLY A 104 -5.83 7.34 -16.31
C GLY A 104 -6.32 7.06 -17.73
N ASN A 105 -6.56 8.11 -18.52
CA ASN A 105 -6.98 7.98 -19.92
C ASN A 105 -5.90 7.35 -20.81
N GLN A 106 -4.63 7.68 -20.55
CA GLN A 106 -3.51 7.18 -21.33
C GLN A 106 -3.16 5.72 -21.00
N CYS A 107 -3.24 5.35 -19.71
CA CYS A 107 -3.04 3.97 -19.26
C CYS A 107 -4.17 3.08 -19.79
N PHE A 108 -5.43 3.51 -19.68
CA PHE A 108 -6.58 2.76 -20.18
C PHE A 108 -6.46 2.42 -21.67
N ARG A 109 -6.10 3.39 -22.51
CA ARG A 109 -5.87 3.18 -23.96
C ARG A 109 -4.78 2.16 -24.28
N ARG A 110 -3.85 1.92 -23.36
CA ARG A 110 -2.73 0.98 -23.50
C ARG A 110 -2.97 -0.35 -22.77
N SER A 111 -4.14 -0.53 -22.17
CA SER A 111 -4.42 -1.66 -21.27
C SER A 111 -3.43 -1.73 -20.10
N TRP A 112 -3.00 -0.57 -19.60
CA TRP A 112 -2.18 -0.43 -18.39
C TRP A 112 -3.04 -0.04 -17.20
N THR A 113 -2.57 -0.37 -16.01
CA THR A 113 -3.27 -0.07 -14.76
C THR A 113 -2.70 1.17 -14.09
N LEU A 114 -3.57 2.10 -13.67
CA LEU A 114 -3.20 3.22 -12.81
C LEU A 114 -3.78 2.99 -11.41
N LEU A 115 -2.95 2.96 -10.38
CA LEU A 115 -3.36 2.92 -8.97
C LEU A 115 -3.18 4.30 -8.35
N VAL A 116 -4.19 4.76 -7.63
CA VAL A 116 -4.17 6.07 -6.98
C VAL A 116 -4.62 5.99 -5.52
N PRO A 117 -4.18 6.93 -4.67
CA PRO A 117 -4.72 7.07 -3.33
C PRO A 117 -6.22 7.35 -3.38
N GLU A 118 -6.97 7.00 -2.34
CA GLU A 118 -8.42 7.18 -2.29
C GLU A 118 -8.87 8.61 -2.60
N GLN A 119 -8.11 9.60 -2.14
CA GLN A 119 -8.37 11.00 -2.41
C GLN A 119 -8.25 11.39 -3.89
N TYR A 120 -7.78 10.53 -4.78
CA TYR A 120 -7.80 10.80 -6.22
C TYR A 120 -8.70 9.84 -7.00
N GLY A 121 -9.43 8.95 -6.31
CA GLY A 121 -10.24 7.93 -6.94
C GLY A 121 -11.37 8.46 -7.85
N HIS A 122 -11.77 9.72 -7.69
CA HIS A 122 -12.78 10.37 -8.54
C HIS A 122 -12.19 11.12 -9.74
N CYS A 123 -10.87 11.33 -9.79
CA CYS A 123 -10.23 12.11 -10.84
C CYS A 123 -10.16 11.36 -12.18
N SER A 124 -10.28 10.03 -12.17
CA SER A 124 -10.35 9.22 -13.37
C SER A 124 -11.27 8.02 -13.17
N PRO A 125 -12.21 7.72 -14.10
CA PRO A 125 -13.04 6.53 -14.03
C PRO A 125 -12.25 5.24 -14.32
N HIS A 126 -11.03 5.36 -14.85
CA HIS A 126 -10.19 4.22 -15.24
C HIS A 126 -9.13 3.85 -14.20
N ALA A 127 -8.88 4.73 -13.22
CA ALA A 127 -7.93 4.45 -12.16
C ALA A 127 -8.53 3.45 -11.15
N GLN A 128 -7.70 2.53 -10.67
CA GLN A 128 -7.99 1.73 -9.49
C GLN A 128 -7.59 2.50 -8.23
N VAL A 129 -8.34 2.30 -7.14
CA VAL A 129 -8.31 3.11 -5.93
C VAL A 129 -7.78 2.26 -4.77
N CYS A 130 -6.66 2.69 -4.21
CA CYS A 130 -6.04 2.05 -3.06
C CYS A 130 -6.80 2.41 -1.77
N ILE A 131 -7.36 1.40 -1.12
CA ILE A 131 -8.10 1.54 0.14
C ILE A 131 -7.27 0.96 1.27
N SER A 132 -6.96 1.80 2.25
CA SER A 132 -6.16 1.41 3.42
C SER A 132 -6.83 0.29 4.21
N SER A 133 -6.02 -0.69 4.60
CA SER A 133 -6.37 -1.71 5.59
C SER A 133 -6.00 -1.33 7.03
N ALA A 134 -5.35 -0.18 7.21
CA ALA A 134 -4.98 0.36 8.52
C ALA A 134 -6.14 1.18 9.09
N LEU A 135 -6.95 0.54 9.94
CA LEU A 135 -8.12 1.16 10.55
C LEU A 135 -7.95 1.22 12.06
N SER A 136 -8.24 2.38 12.65
CA SER A 136 -8.32 2.59 14.10
C SER A 136 -9.75 2.57 14.64
N GLY A 137 -10.74 2.42 13.76
CA GLY A 137 -12.17 2.34 14.11
C GLY A 137 -13.03 1.79 12.97
N GLY A 138 -14.26 1.40 13.29
CA GLY A 138 -15.17 0.75 12.35
C GLY A 138 -14.75 -0.69 12.03
N THR A 139 -15.19 -1.20 10.87
CA THR A 139 -14.82 -2.56 10.42
C THR A 139 -14.19 -2.55 9.04
N LEU A 140 -13.20 -3.43 8.81
CA LEU A 140 -12.56 -3.58 7.51
C LEU A 140 -13.54 -4.01 6.41
N VAL A 141 -14.47 -4.91 6.75
CA VAL A 141 -15.50 -5.38 5.81
C VAL A 141 -16.37 -4.22 5.34
N GLN A 142 -16.89 -3.43 6.27
CA GLN A 142 -17.72 -2.28 5.93
C GLN A 142 -16.93 -1.26 5.11
N ARG A 143 -15.70 -0.94 5.54
CA ARG A 143 -14.83 0.01 4.86
C ARG A 143 -14.59 -0.31 3.39
N LEU A 144 -14.35 -1.59 3.09
CA LEU A 144 -14.11 -2.06 1.73
C LEU A 144 -15.40 -2.11 0.91
N ARG A 145 -16.55 -2.46 1.51
CA ARG A 145 -17.86 -2.42 0.84
C ARG A 145 -18.24 -0.99 0.46
N GLU A 146 -18.10 -0.04 1.37
CA GLU A 146 -18.35 1.38 1.10
C GLU A 146 -17.46 1.88 -0.05
N ALA A 147 -16.20 1.45 -0.10
CA ALA A 147 -15.32 1.78 -1.21
C ALA A 147 -15.79 1.17 -2.54
N GLN A 148 -16.27 -0.08 -2.54
CA GLN A 148 -16.82 -0.72 -3.75
C GLN A 148 -18.10 -0.05 -4.24
N GLU A 149 -18.98 0.38 -3.33
CA GLU A 149 -20.18 1.15 -3.65
C GLU A 149 -19.81 2.52 -4.22
N ARG A 150 -18.80 3.18 -3.65
CA ARG A 150 -18.38 4.52 -4.05
C ARG A 150 -17.60 4.55 -5.37
N PHE A 151 -16.70 3.60 -5.60
CA PHE A 151 -15.76 3.63 -6.73
C PHE A 151 -16.05 2.57 -7.80
N GLY A 152 -16.82 1.53 -7.47
CA GLY A 152 -17.06 0.36 -8.31
C GLY A 152 -16.17 -0.83 -7.90
N ARG A 153 -16.74 -2.04 -7.95
CA ARG A 153 -16.10 -3.29 -7.47
C ARG A 153 -14.75 -3.56 -8.11
N ASP A 154 -14.64 -3.42 -9.43
CA ASP A 154 -13.42 -3.72 -10.20
C ASP A 154 -12.31 -2.65 -10.03
N ARG A 155 -12.63 -1.55 -9.34
CA ARG A 155 -11.71 -0.43 -9.13
C ARG A 155 -11.07 -0.44 -7.74
N VAL A 156 -11.54 -1.26 -6.80
CA VAL A 156 -10.98 -1.28 -5.45
C VAL A 156 -9.72 -2.14 -5.38
N VAL A 157 -8.66 -1.59 -4.78
CA VAL A 157 -7.41 -2.27 -4.45
C VAL A 157 -7.24 -2.24 -2.94
N LEU A 158 -6.91 -3.38 -2.34
CA LEU A 158 -6.53 -3.39 -0.92
C LEU A 158 -5.10 -2.85 -0.79
N ALA A 159 -4.93 -1.71 -0.12
CA ALA A 159 -3.62 -1.30 0.39
C ALA A 159 -3.36 -2.05 1.70
N LEU A 160 -2.65 -3.17 1.60
CA LEU A 160 -2.29 -4.00 2.73
C LEU A 160 -1.14 -3.35 3.48
N GLN A 161 -1.41 -2.94 4.72
CA GLN A 161 -0.48 -2.18 5.55
C GLN A 161 -0.26 -2.89 6.88
N ARG A 162 1.00 -2.90 7.32
CA ARG A 162 1.38 -3.28 8.68
C ARG A 162 1.53 -2.03 9.53
N VAL A 163 0.57 -1.81 10.41
CA VAL A 163 0.59 -0.66 11.31
C VAL A 163 0.92 -1.10 12.74
N ALA A 164 1.55 -0.21 13.50
CA ALA A 164 1.68 -0.30 14.94
C ALA A 164 1.56 1.11 15.49
N GLU A 165 0.58 1.36 16.34
CA GLU A 165 0.27 2.69 16.87
C GLU A 165 -0.09 2.61 18.36
N ASP A 166 0.38 3.61 19.11
CA ASP A 166 0.10 3.81 20.52
C ASP A 166 -0.82 5.02 20.71
N PHE A 167 -2.06 4.75 21.10
CA PHE A 167 -3.10 5.74 21.30
C PHE A 167 -3.13 6.15 22.76
N PHE A 168 -2.88 7.42 23.02
CA PHE A 168 -3.21 8.02 24.30
C PHE A 168 -4.73 8.22 24.41
N LEU A 169 -5.35 7.78 25.50
CA LEU A 169 -6.80 7.80 25.68
C LEU A 169 -7.28 8.96 26.57
N PRO A 170 -8.37 9.66 26.18
CA PRO A 170 -9.16 9.44 24.96
C PRO A 170 -8.44 9.93 23.70
N SER A 171 -8.60 9.23 22.57
CA SER A 171 -8.04 9.61 21.26
C SER A 171 -9.15 10.20 20.37
N PRO A 172 -9.44 11.52 20.46
CA PRO A 172 -10.55 12.13 19.72
C PRO A 172 -10.32 12.17 18.22
N THR A 173 -9.07 12.14 17.77
CA THR A 173 -8.70 12.15 16.34
C THR A 173 -8.70 10.75 15.73
N GLY A 174 -8.72 9.70 16.56
CA GLY A 174 -8.54 8.32 16.10
C GLY A 174 -7.15 8.08 15.50
N SER A 175 -6.14 8.86 15.90
CA SER A 175 -4.74 8.70 15.46
C SER A 175 -3.85 8.42 16.67
N GLY A 176 -3.00 7.41 16.56
CA GLY A 176 -1.99 7.10 17.56
C GLY A 176 -0.61 7.63 17.17
N THR A 177 0.34 7.48 18.09
CA THR A 177 1.76 7.67 17.80
C THR A 177 2.29 6.42 17.11
N PRO A 178 2.85 6.51 15.88
CA PRO A 178 3.43 5.36 15.20
C PRO A 178 4.54 4.72 16.02
N LEU A 179 4.59 3.39 16.01
CA LEU A 179 5.60 2.60 16.68
C LEU A 179 6.49 1.88 15.67
N THR A 180 7.78 1.83 15.95
CA THR A 180 8.65 0.87 15.27
C THR A 180 8.37 -0.55 15.75
N GLN A 181 8.84 -1.54 14.98
CA GLN A 181 8.71 -2.94 15.38
C GLN A 181 9.59 -3.26 16.59
N GLU A 182 10.71 -2.58 16.79
CA GLU A 182 11.49 -2.65 18.04
C GLU A 182 10.67 -2.12 19.23
N GLU A 183 10.12 -0.91 19.11
CA GLU A 183 9.36 -0.24 20.17
C GLU A 183 8.11 -1.03 20.59
N LEU A 184 7.42 -1.66 19.64
CA LEU A 184 6.30 -2.55 19.91
C LEU A 184 6.75 -3.79 20.70
N ARG A 185 7.85 -4.44 20.25
CA ARG A 185 8.40 -5.63 20.93
C ARG A 185 8.83 -5.31 22.35
N GLU A 186 9.54 -4.20 22.55
CA GLU A 186 9.96 -3.74 23.88
C GLU A 186 8.76 -3.49 24.80
N ARG A 187 7.71 -2.80 24.31
CA ARG A 187 6.48 -2.58 25.09
C ARG A 187 5.84 -3.90 25.53
N ILE A 188 5.70 -4.85 24.60
CA ILE A 188 5.12 -6.18 24.89
C ILE A 188 5.99 -6.93 25.92
N GLN A 189 7.31 -6.93 25.75
CA GLN A 189 8.22 -7.65 26.65
C GLN A 189 8.23 -7.07 28.06
N GLN A 190 8.27 -5.74 28.18
CA GLN A 190 8.32 -5.05 29.48
C GLN A 190 7.01 -5.18 30.27
N ARG A 191 5.87 -5.12 29.58
CA ARG A 191 4.54 -5.06 30.23
C ARG A 191 3.86 -6.42 30.33
N GLN A 192 4.26 -7.39 29.51
CA GLN A 192 3.61 -8.69 29.36
C GLN A 192 2.07 -8.56 29.31
N PRO A 193 1.52 -7.72 28.41
CA PRO A 193 0.10 -7.43 28.40
C PRO A 193 -0.71 -8.64 27.93
N SER A 194 -1.99 -8.69 28.30
CA SER A 194 -2.95 -9.55 27.61
C SER A 194 -3.20 -8.97 26.22
N ILE A 195 -2.89 -9.76 25.18
CA ILE A 195 -3.05 -9.38 23.78
C ILE A 195 -4.35 -9.97 23.25
N PHE A 196 -5.17 -9.12 22.65
CA PHE A 196 -6.45 -9.50 22.06
C PHE A 196 -6.43 -9.31 20.55
N PHE A 197 -7.37 -9.97 19.86
CA PHE A 197 -7.58 -9.82 18.43
C PHE A 197 -8.92 -9.13 18.17
N SER A 198 -8.90 -8.06 17.38
CA SER A 198 -10.11 -7.39 16.90
C SER A 198 -10.55 -7.98 15.57
N HIS A 199 -11.73 -8.62 15.57
CA HIS A 199 -12.37 -9.12 14.35
C HIS A 199 -12.83 -8.00 13.42
N GLU A 200 -13.14 -6.83 13.97
CA GLU A 200 -13.60 -5.66 13.22
C GLU A 200 -12.46 -5.04 12.41
N LEU A 201 -11.33 -4.78 13.07
CA LEU A 201 -10.17 -4.14 12.46
C LEU A 201 -9.23 -5.13 11.77
N CYS A 202 -9.38 -6.43 12.06
CA CYS A 202 -8.41 -7.45 11.70
C CYS A 202 -7.00 -7.07 12.17
N ALA A 203 -6.87 -6.73 13.44
CA ALA A 203 -5.64 -6.26 14.07
C ALA A 203 -5.53 -6.77 15.52
N ARG A 204 -4.33 -6.75 16.09
CA ARG A 204 -4.07 -7.07 17.49
C ARG A 204 -4.11 -5.80 18.31
N TYR A 205 -4.52 -5.91 19.56
CA TYR A 205 -4.44 -4.78 20.48
C TYR A 205 -4.19 -5.21 21.92
N PHE A 206 -3.72 -4.25 22.72
CA PHE A 206 -3.69 -4.34 24.18
C PHE A 206 -3.77 -2.95 24.78
N THR A 207 -4.12 -2.88 26.07
CA THR A 207 -4.17 -1.62 26.83
C THR A 207 -3.15 -1.64 27.95
N TYR A 208 -2.61 -0.47 28.30
CA TYR A 208 -1.75 -0.33 29.48
C TYR A 208 -1.94 1.03 30.15
N MET A 209 -1.55 1.12 31.42
CA MET A 209 -1.53 2.38 32.17
C MET A 209 -0.09 2.86 32.29
N SER A 210 0.16 4.08 31.84
CA SER A 210 1.37 4.84 32.09
C SER A 210 1.20 5.70 33.34
N ARG A 211 2.22 5.77 34.19
CA ARG A 211 2.21 6.65 35.37
C ARG A 211 2.30 8.13 35.01
N GLU A 212 2.88 8.44 33.86
CA GLU A 212 3.13 9.81 33.41
C GLU A 212 1.99 10.34 32.54
N SER A 213 1.53 9.52 31.59
CA SER A 213 0.55 9.93 30.59
C SER A 213 -0.86 9.45 30.89
N GLY A 214 -1.06 8.29 31.51
CA GLY A 214 -2.39 7.73 31.79
C GLY A 214 -2.72 6.50 30.95
N ALA A 215 -3.96 6.37 30.47
CA ALA A 215 -4.42 5.17 29.76
C ALA A 215 -3.95 5.15 28.29
N HIS A 216 -3.46 4.00 27.85
CA HIS A 216 -3.01 3.76 26.48
C HIS A 216 -3.68 2.54 25.87
N PHE A 217 -3.86 2.61 24.55
CA PHE A 217 -4.33 1.52 23.70
C PHE A 217 -3.34 1.35 22.55
N VAL A 218 -2.75 0.17 22.41
CA VAL A 218 -1.83 -0.15 21.32
C VAL A 218 -2.57 -1.01 20.32
N LEU A 219 -2.59 -0.60 19.06
CA LEU A 219 -3.15 -1.35 17.93
C LEU A 219 -2.01 -1.70 16.98
N TYR A 220 -1.92 -2.95 16.56
CA TYR A 220 -0.85 -3.37 15.66
C TYR A 220 -1.20 -4.57 14.78
N ASP A 221 -0.39 -4.76 13.75
CA ASP A 221 -0.45 -5.87 12.82
C ASP A 221 0.73 -6.84 12.97
N ASP A 222 0.44 -8.12 12.74
CA ASP A 222 1.42 -9.19 12.58
C ASP A 222 1.11 -10.03 11.34
N ALA A 223 1.89 -11.07 11.07
CA ALA A 223 1.69 -11.92 9.91
C ALA A 223 0.25 -12.50 9.82
N SER A 224 -0.32 -12.88 10.96
CA SER A 224 -1.68 -13.46 11.02
C SER A 224 -2.76 -12.42 10.74
N THR A 225 -2.60 -11.18 11.22
CA THR A 225 -3.56 -10.09 10.95
C THR A 225 -3.50 -9.67 9.49
N LEU A 226 -2.32 -9.60 8.88
CA LEU A 226 -2.15 -9.32 7.45
C LEU A 226 -2.81 -10.41 6.57
N ALA A 227 -2.60 -11.69 6.90
CA ALA A 227 -3.26 -12.79 6.22
C ALA A 227 -4.80 -12.70 6.37
N LYS A 228 -5.29 -12.27 7.54
CA LYS A 228 -6.72 -12.06 7.75
C LYS A 228 -7.28 -10.91 6.92
N LYS A 229 -6.58 -9.78 6.82
CA LYS A 229 -6.94 -8.64 5.97
C LYS A 229 -7.03 -9.06 4.50
N LEU A 230 -6.06 -9.86 4.04
CA LEU A 230 -6.09 -10.44 2.70
C LEU A 230 -7.30 -11.37 2.51
N GLN A 231 -7.61 -12.22 3.48
CA GLN A 231 -8.81 -13.07 3.44
C GLN A 231 -10.11 -12.26 3.34
N VAL A 232 -10.21 -11.13 4.05
CA VAL A 232 -11.38 -10.24 3.96
C VAL A 232 -11.50 -9.61 2.58
N ALA A 233 -10.40 -9.13 1.98
CA ALA A 233 -10.44 -8.62 0.61
C ALA A 233 -10.90 -9.70 -0.39
N ARG A 234 -10.39 -10.94 -0.25
CA ARG A 234 -10.81 -12.09 -1.05
C ARG A 234 -12.30 -12.38 -0.95
N SER A 235 -12.87 -12.33 0.25
CA SER A 235 -14.31 -12.60 0.45
C SER A 235 -15.22 -11.52 -0.12
N LEU A 236 -14.66 -10.36 -0.48
CA LEU A 236 -15.33 -9.26 -1.16
C LEU A 236 -14.99 -9.16 -2.65
N ASP A 237 -14.36 -10.20 -3.23
CA ASP A 237 -13.91 -10.24 -4.63
C ASP A 237 -12.92 -9.11 -5.01
N ILE A 238 -12.16 -8.59 -4.04
CA ILE A 238 -11.08 -7.64 -4.32
C ILE A 238 -9.84 -8.43 -4.76
N ARG A 239 -9.45 -8.26 -6.02
CA ARG A 239 -8.44 -9.10 -6.69
C ARG A 239 -7.04 -8.50 -6.75
N THR A 240 -6.93 -7.20 -6.49
CA THR A 240 -5.63 -6.50 -6.50
C THR A 240 -5.28 -6.08 -5.09
N VAL A 241 -4.04 -6.35 -4.70
CA VAL A 241 -3.47 -5.96 -3.42
C VAL A 241 -2.19 -5.21 -3.68
N LEU A 242 -2.00 -4.08 -3.01
CA LEU A 242 -0.76 -3.32 -2.99
C LEU A 242 -0.18 -3.39 -1.58
N ALA A 243 1.09 -3.74 -1.45
CA ALA A 243 1.78 -3.81 -0.17
C ALA A 243 3.23 -3.31 -0.30
N ALA A 244 3.83 -2.86 0.80
CA ALA A 244 5.25 -2.55 0.83
C ALA A 244 6.08 -3.78 1.21
N TRP A 245 7.14 -4.09 0.46
CA TRP A 245 7.97 -5.27 0.74
C TRP A 245 8.47 -5.34 2.20
N PRO A 246 8.98 -4.24 2.81
CA PRO A 246 9.40 -4.28 4.22
C PRO A 246 8.29 -4.67 5.20
N GLU A 247 7.02 -4.42 4.89
CA GLU A 247 5.88 -4.68 5.76
C GLU A 247 5.37 -6.12 5.68
N ILE A 248 5.71 -6.84 4.61
CA ILE A 248 5.19 -8.19 4.35
C ILE A 248 6.28 -9.27 4.25
N ALA A 249 7.55 -8.89 4.25
CA ALA A 249 8.66 -9.79 3.98
C ALA A 249 8.73 -10.99 4.94
N ASP A 250 8.47 -10.76 6.23
CA ASP A 250 8.42 -11.77 7.29
C ASP A 250 7.08 -12.51 7.37
N ALA A 251 6.04 -12.01 6.70
CA ALA A 251 4.72 -12.65 6.58
C ALA A 251 4.52 -13.34 5.22
N ALA A 252 5.59 -13.48 4.42
CA ALA A 252 5.48 -13.97 3.05
C ALA A 252 4.92 -15.40 2.97
N GLU A 253 5.14 -16.23 3.99
CA GLU A 253 4.58 -17.59 4.05
C GLU A 253 3.09 -17.57 4.35
N GLU A 254 2.65 -16.83 5.37
CA GLU A 254 1.25 -16.68 5.76
C GLU A 254 0.40 -16.03 4.67
N LEU A 255 1.01 -15.16 3.87
CA LEU A 255 0.38 -14.52 2.71
C LEU A 255 0.34 -15.43 1.47
N GLY A 256 0.96 -16.61 1.53
CA GLY A 256 1.01 -17.56 0.41
C GLY A 256 1.96 -17.15 -0.72
N LEU A 257 2.93 -16.27 -0.44
CA LEU A 257 3.92 -15.81 -1.41
C LEU A 257 5.10 -16.78 -1.53
N ARG A 258 5.36 -17.58 -0.51
CA ARG A 258 6.38 -18.64 -0.54
C ARG A 258 5.71 -20.00 -0.56
N ARG A 259 6.24 -20.92 -1.37
CA ARG A 259 5.83 -22.32 -1.30
C ARG A 259 6.30 -22.90 0.03
N THR A 260 5.37 -23.41 0.83
CA THR A 260 5.70 -24.19 2.02
C THR A 260 6.51 -25.42 1.60
N ALA A 261 7.63 -25.69 2.26
CA ALA A 261 8.52 -26.82 1.94
C ALA A 261 7.90 -28.22 2.16
N SER A 262 6.63 -28.31 2.57
CA SER A 262 5.96 -29.55 2.99
C SER A 262 5.36 -30.40 1.86
N ASN A 263 5.95 -30.38 0.65
CA ASN A 263 5.57 -31.34 -0.39
C ASN A 263 6.74 -31.91 -1.21
N ARG A 264 7.94 -32.01 -0.61
CA ARG A 264 8.93 -33.02 -1.03
C ARG A 264 8.63 -34.33 -0.29
N VAL A 265 7.54 -35.00 -0.68
CA VAL A 265 7.46 -36.44 -0.45
C VAL A 265 8.45 -37.09 -1.40
N LEU A 266 9.48 -37.71 -0.82
CA LEU A 266 10.44 -38.57 -1.49
C LEU A 266 9.68 -39.56 -2.39
N ARG A 267 10.00 -39.54 -3.69
CA ARG A 267 9.84 -40.69 -4.58
C ARG A 267 11.23 -41.08 -5.05
#